data_AF-A0A7K9QS72-F1
#
_entry.id   AF-A0A7K9QS72-F1
#
_cell.length_a   1.000
_cell.length_b   1.000
_cell.length_c   1.000
_cell.angle_alpha   90.00
_cell.angle_beta   90.00
_cell.angle_gamma   90.00
#
_symmetry.space_group_name_H-M   'P 1'
#
loop_
_entity.id
_entity.type
_entity.pdbx_description
1 polymer ?
#
loop_
_entity_poly.entity_id
_entity_poly.type
_entity_poly.pdbx_seq_one_letter_code
_entity_poly.pdbx_strand_id
1 'polypeptide(L)'
;GQTQKMNLFQSITSALDNALAKDPTAVIFGEDVAFGGVFRCTVGLRDKYGKDRVFNTPLCEQGIVGFGIGIAVTGATAIAEIQFADYIFPAFDQIVNEAAKYRYRSGDLFNCGSLTIRAPWGCVGHGALYHSQSPEAFFAHCPGIKVVIPRSPLQAKGLLLSCIEDKNPCIFFEPKILYRAAVEQVPIEPYNIPLSQAEVLQTGSDVTMVAWGTQVHVIKEVASMAQEKLGVSCEVIDLRTILPWDTDTVCKSVAKTGRLLISHEAPLTGGFASEISSTVQ
;
A
#
# COMPACT_ATOMS: atom_id res chain seq x y z
N GLY A 1 -11.76 -8.57 18.65
CA GLY A 1 -12.06 -9.99 18.35
C GLY A 1 -10.83 -10.83 18.60
N GLN A 2 -10.89 -12.13 18.27
CA GLN A 2 -9.74 -13.03 18.35
C GLN A 2 -8.59 -12.57 17.44
N THR A 3 -7.35 -12.61 17.94
CA THR A 3 -6.14 -12.28 17.17
C THR A 3 -5.24 -13.49 17.06
N GLN A 4 -4.38 -13.49 16.03
CA GLN A 4 -3.31 -14.46 15.87
C GLN A 4 -2.00 -13.73 15.57
N LYS A 5 -0.89 -14.30 16.02
CA LYS A 5 0.44 -13.81 15.69
C LYS A 5 0.72 -14.04 14.21
N MET A 6 0.84 -12.97 13.43
CA MET A 6 1.08 -13.01 11.99
C MET A 6 2.26 -12.11 11.63
N ASN A 7 3.08 -12.57 10.68
CA ASN A 7 3.98 -11.67 9.96
C ASN A 7 3.26 -10.93 8.83
N LEU A 8 3.96 -10.04 8.12
CA LEU A 8 3.30 -9.18 7.14
C LEU A 8 2.73 -10.00 5.98
N PHE A 9 3.45 -10.99 5.42
CA PHE A 9 2.88 -11.78 4.32
C PHE A 9 1.66 -12.60 4.78
N GLN A 10 1.67 -13.12 6.01
CA GLN A 10 0.53 -13.85 6.58
C GLN A 10 -0.68 -12.94 6.78
N SER A 11 -0.47 -11.69 7.16
CA SER A 11 -1.56 -10.71 7.27
C SER A 11 -2.17 -10.35 5.91
N ILE A 12 -1.35 -10.31 4.85
CA ILE A 12 -1.81 -10.17 3.47
C ILE A 12 -2.66 -11.38 3.07
N THR A 13 -2.17 -12.60 3.31
CA THR A 13 -2.95 -13.83 3.07
C THR A 13 -4.28 -13.80 3.82
N SER A 14 -4.29 -13.36 5.09
CA SER A 14 -5.50 -13.25 5.89
C SER A 14 -6.50 -12.22 5.34
N ALA A 15 -6.03 -11.07 4.86
CA ALA A 15 -6.87 -10.07 4.20
C ALA A 15 -7.50 -10.63 2.91
N LEU A 16 -6.69 -11.27 2.07
CA LEU A 16 -7.13 -11.90 0.83
C LEU A 16 -8.14 -13.02 1.09
N ASP A 17 -7.88 -13.88 2.08
CA ASP A 17 -8.81 -14.92 2.51
C ASP A 17 -10.17 -14.31 2.91
N ASN A 18 -10.17 -13.28 3.77
CA ASN A 18 -11.41 -12.60 4.16
C ASN A 18 -12.15 -11.95 2.98
N ALA A 19 -11.42 -11.35 2.03
CA ALA A 19 -12.02 -10.78 0.84
C ALA A 19 -12.71 -11.85 -0.02
N LEU A 20 -12.04 -12.98 -0.31
CA LEU A 20 -12.64 -14.06 -1.10
C LEU A 20 -13.81 -14.77 -0.40
N ALA A 21 -13.75 -14.87 0.94
CA ALA A 21 -14.83 -15.46 1.73
C ALA A 21 -16.12 -14.64 1.66
N LYS A 22 -16.00 -13.31 1.75
CA LYS A 22 -17.12 -12.37 1.81
C LYS A 22 -17.67 -11.99 0.44
N ASP A 23 -16.80 -11.84 -0.55
CA ASP A 23 -17.17 -11.41 -1.90
C ASP A 23 -17.03 -12.60 -2.88
N PRO A 24 -18.14 -13.16 -3.39
CA PRO A 24 -18.10 -14.28 -4.33
C PRO A 24 -17.54 -13.88 -5.71
N THR A 25 -17.47 -12.60 -6.03
CA THR A 25 -16.94 -12.10 -7.31
C THR A 25 -15.43 -11.91 -7.29
N ALA A 26 -14.82 -11.86 -6.11
CA ALA A 26 -13.40 -11.54 -5.98
C ALA A 26 -12.51 -12.62 -6.60
N VAL A 27 -11.54 -12.18 -7.40
CA VAL A 27 -10.51 -13.04 -7.98
C VAL A 27 -9.12 -12.46 -7.75
N ILE A 28 -8.14 -13.34 -7.56
CA ILE A 28 -6.71 -13.02 -7.45
C ILE A 28 -6.00 -13.59 -8.66
N PHE A 29 -5.19 -12.76 -9.31
CA PHE A 29 -4.43 -13.17 -10.48
C PHE A 29 -3.13 -12.39 -10.60
N GLY A 30 -2.16 -13.00 -11.26
CA GLY A 30 -0.84 -12.46 -11.50
C GLY A 30 0.13 -13.58 -11.82
N GLU A 31 1.41 -13.26 -11.93
CA GLU A 31 2.45 -14.26 -12.12
C GLU A 31 2.63 -15.09 -10.84
N ASP A 32 2.60 -16.41 -10.98
CA ASP A 32 2.96 -17.36 -9.92
C ASP A 32 2.07 -17.38 -8.65
N VAL A 33 0.95 -16.65 -8.64
CA VAL A 33 0.04 -16.58 -7.48
C VAL A 33 -0.62 -17.92 -7.13
N ALA A 34 -0.75 -18.84 -8.09
CA ALA A 34 -1.50 -20.09 -7.93
C ALA A 34 -0.87 -21.07 -6.92
N PHE A 35 0.47 -21.17 -6.89
CA PHE A 35 1.15 -22.04 -5.92
C PHE A 35 1.35 -21.37 -4.57
N GLY A 36 1.07 -20.06 -4.49
CA GLY A 36 1.20 -19.24 -3.30
C GLY A 36 1.99 -17.94 -3.47
N GLY A 37 2.53 -17.69 -4.68
CA GLY A 37 3.34 -16.52 -4.98
C GLY A 37 4.77 -16.65 -4.46
N VAL A 38 5.70 -15.89 -5.06
CA VAL A 38 7.13 -15.93 -4.71
C VAL A 38 7.40 -15.46 -3.28
N PHE A 39 6.52 -14.63 -2.71
CA PHE A 39 6.56 -14.16 -1.32
C PHE A 39 5.60 -14.89 -0.37
N ARG A 40 4.90 -15.94 -0.84
CA ARG A 40 3.92 -16.73 -0.09
C ARG A 40 2.62 -16.00 0.31
N CYS A 41 2.33 -14.82 -0.26
CA CYS A 41 1.14 -14.04 0.09
C CYS A 41 -0.19 -14.73 -0.28
N THR A 42 -0.20 -15.68 -1.22
CA THR A 42 -1.43 -16.35 -1.69
C THR A 42 -1.48 -17.85 -1.39
N VAL A 43 -0.59 -18.35 -0.51
CA VAL A 43 -0.51 -19.79 -0.17
C VAL A 43 -1.86 -20.31 0.34
N GLY A 44 -2.30 -21.45 -0.19
CA GLY A 44 -3.53 -22.15 0.22
C GLY A 44 -4.84 -21.52 -0.29
N LEU A 45 -4.81 -20.30 -0.84
CA LEU A 45 -6.03 -19.64 -1.31
C LEU A 45 -6.64 -20.34 -2.52
N ARG A 46 -5.82 -20.85 -3.45
CA ARG A 46 -6.30 -21.61 -4.61
C ARG A 46 -6.98 -22.91 -4.22
N ASP A 47 -6.43 -23.64 -3.25
CA ASP A 47 -7.01 -24.89 -2.77
C ASP A 47 -8.34 -24.64 -2.06
N LYS A 48 -8.45 -23.51 -1.33
CA LYS A 48 -9.64 -23.11 -0.59
C LYS A 48 -10.76 -22.56 -1.48
N TYR A 49 -10.42 -21.72 -2.47
CA TYR A 49 -11.39 -20.96 -3.27
C TYR A 49 -11.52 -21.41 -4.72
N GLY A 50 -10.69 -22.35 -5.16
CA GLY A 50 -10.72 -22.92 -6.50
C GLY A 50 -9.83 -22.18 -7.50
N LYS A 51 -9.45 -22.93 -8.54
CA LYS A 51 -8.58 -22.47 -9.64
C LYS A 51 -9.16 -21.31 -10.45
N ASP A 52 -10.47 -21.13 -10.45
CA ASP A 52 -11.14 -20.07 -11.22
C ASP A 52 -11.11 -18.73 -10.48
N ARG A 53 -10.78 -18.74 -9.17
CA ARG A 53 -10.68 -17.53 -8.33
C ARG A 53 -9.26 -17.14 -7.98
N VAL A 54 -8.31 -18.08 -8.05
CA VAL A 54 -6.88 -17.82 -7.81
C VAL A 54 -6.05 -18.49 -8.91
N PHE A 55 -5.58 -17.72 -9.88
CA PHE A 55 -4.96 -18.25 -11.10
C PHE A 55 -3.75 -17.45 -11.58
N ASN A 56 -2.85 -18.17 -12.26
CA ASN A 56 -1.69 -17.55 -12.91
C ASN A 56 -2.10 -16.85 -14.21
N THR A 57 -1.46 -15.73 -14.50
CA THR A 57 -1.49 -15.09 -15.82
C THR A 57 -0.25 -15.47 -16.63
N PRO A 58 -0.24 -15.22 -17.95
CA PRO A 58 1.02 -15.06 -18.68
C PRO A 58 1.91 -13.98 -18.06
N LEU A 59 3.21 -14.06 -18.32
CA LEU A 59 4.22 -13.12 -17.80
C LEU A 59 4.17 -11.80 -18.61
N CYS A 60 3.29 -10.88 -18.20
CA CYS A 60 2.98 -9.65 -18.93
C CYS A 60 2.19 -8.65 -18.06
N GLU A 61 2.87 -7.70 -17.43
CA GLU A 61 2.28 -6.79 -16.43
C GLU A 61 1.23 -5.85 -17.02
N GLN A 62 1.45 -5.34 -18.24
CA GLN A 62 0.43 -4.57 -18.96
C GLN A 62 -0.86 -5.38 -19.18
N GLY A 63 -0.71 -6.68 -19.46
CA GLY A 63 -1.82 -7.60 -19.63
C GLY A 63 -2.54 -7.87 -18.31
N ILE A 64 -1.79 -8.06 -17.22
CA ILE A 64 -2.32 -8.25 -15.87
C ILE A 64 -3.23 -7.08 -15.48
N VAL A 65 -2.73 -5.84 -15.59
CA VAL A 65 -3.52 -4.67 -15.19
C VAL A 65 -4.69 -4.42 -16.14
N GLY A 66 -4.48 -4.48 -17.46
CA GLY A 66 -5.57 -4.31 -18.42
C GLY A 66 -6.70 -5.35 -18.26
N PHE A 67 -6.32 -6.60 -17.99
CA PHE A 67 -7.27 -7.67 -17.67
C PHE A 67 -8.04 -7.39 -16.37
N GLY A 68 -7.34 -6.93 -15.33
CA GLY A 68 -7.97 -6.55 -14.06
C GLY A 68 -8.95 -5.39 -14.19
N ILE A 69 -8.61 -4.38 -15.00
CA ILE A 69 -9.53 -3.29 -15.35
C ILE A 69 -10.80 -3.87 -16.00
N GLY A 70 -10.66 -4.77 -16.98
CA GLY A 70 -11.78 -5.42 -17.65
C GLY A 70 -12.71 -6.17 -16.69
N ILE A 71 -12.15 -6.93 -15.75
CA ILE A 71 -12.92 -7.59 -14.68
C ILE A 71 -13.67 -6.54 -13.85
N ALA A 72 -12.98 -5.51 -13.37
CA ALA A 72 -13.56 -4.48 -12.51
C ALA A 72 -14.68 -3.69 -13.19
N VAL A 73 -14.61 -3.47 -14.50
CA VAL A 73 -15.67 -2.81 -15.29
C VAL A 73 -16.99 -3.60 -15.26
N THR A 74 -16.95 -4.92 -15.11
CA THR A 74 -18.15 -5.75 -14.95
C THR A 74 -18.78 -5.67 -13.56
N GLY A 75 -18.09 -5.06 -12.60
CA GLY A 75 -18.48 -4.96 -11.19
C GLY A 75 -17.91 -6.06 -10.28
N ALA A 76 -17.15 -7.02 -10.83
CA ALA A 76 -16.44 -8.01 -10.03
C ALA A 76 -15.18 -7.45 -9.39
N THR A 77 -14.80 -7.96 -8.22
CA THR A 77 -13.58 -7.54 -7.52
C THR A 77 -12.32 -8.17 -8.14
N ALA A 78 -11.40 -7.33 -8.59
CA ALA A 78 -10.16 -7.74 -9.26
C ALA A 78 -8.95 -7.41 -8.38
N ILE A 79 -8.24 -8.43 -7.90
CA ILE A 79 -7.06 -8.28 -7.05
C ILE A 79 -5.83 -8.75 -7.83
N ALA A 80 -5.19 -7.83 -8.53
CA ALA A 80 -4.02 -8.09 -9.36
C ALA A 80 -2.73 -8.08 -8.52
N GLU A 81 -1.84 -9.05 -8.74
CA GLU A 81 -0.46 -9.01 -8.23
C GLU A 81 0.51 -8.62 -9.35
N ILE A 82 1.34 -7.60 -9.08
CA ILE A 82 2.56 -7.32 -9.82
C ILE A 82 3.73 -7.83 -8.98
N GLN A 83 4.58 -8.68 -9.55
CA GLN A 83 5.49 -9.51 -8.76
C GLN A 83 6.55 -8.70 -7.98
N PHE A 84 6.96 -7.54 -8.49
CA PHE A 84 7.72 -6.50 -7.77
C PHE A 84 7.26 -5.13 -8.23
N ALA A 85 7.22 -4.13 -7.34
CA ALA A 85 6.91 -2.76 -7.71
C ALA A 85 7.86 -2.21 -8.80
N ASP A 86 9.08 -2.71 -8.85
CA ASP A 86 10.07 -2.46 -9.90
C ASP A 86 9.57 -2.84 -11.33
N TYR A 87 8.66 -3.82 -11.42
CA TYR A 87 8.09 -4.34 -12.67
C TYR A 87 6.70 -3.77 -12.97
N ILE A 88 6.24 -2.75 -12.25
CA ILE A 88 4.92 -2.15 -12.50
C ILE A 88 4.89 -1.24 -13.74
N PHE A 89 6.06 -0.79 -14.21
CA PHE A 89 6.17 0.22 -15.27
C PHE A 89 5.65 -0.22 -16.65
N PRO A 90 5.75 -1.49 -17.10
CA PRO A 90 5.06 -1.93 -18.31
C PRO A 90 3.53 -1.69 -18.23
N ALA A 91 2.95 -1.74 -17.03
CA ALA A 91 1.53 -1.45 -16.80
C ALA A 91 1.22 0.04 -16.57
N PHE A 92 2.20 0.93 -16.62
CA PHE A 92 2.02 2.34 -16.27
C PHE A 92 0.95 3.03 -17.12
N ASP A 93 0.88 2.73 -18.42
CA ASP A 93 -0.15 3.27 -19.32
C ASP A 93 -1.56 2.80 -18.91
N GLN A 94 -1.74 1.51 -18.62
CA GLN A 94 -3.01 0.96 -18.14
C GLN A 94 -3.41 1.56 -16.78
N ILE A 95 -2.45 1.85 -15.91
CA ILE A 95 -2.75 2.47 -14.62
C ILE A 95 -3.14 3.95 -14.81
N VAL A 96 -2.32 4.71 -15.53
CA VAL A 96 -2.42 6.17 -15.58
C VAL A 96 -3.47 6.65 -16.58
N ASN A 97 -3.51 6.09 -17.79
CA ASN A 97 -4.42 6.53 -18.84
C ASN A 97 -5.76 5.81 -18.81
N GLU A 98 -5.77 4.53 -18.41
CA GLU A 98 -7.01 3.75 -18.35
C GLU A 98 -7.62 3.78 -16.95
N ALA A 99 -7.03 3.08 -15.97
CA ALA A 99 -7.65 2.87 -14.65
C ALA A 99 -8.01 4.20 -13.96
N ALA A 100 -7.04 5.11 -13.85
CA ALA A 100 -7.22 6.39 -13.15
C ALA A 100 -8.31 7.26 -13.78
N LYS A 101 -8.47 7.20 -15.11
CA LYS A 101 -9.39 8.06 -15.86
C LYS A 101 -10.71 7.38 -16.18
N TYR A 102 -10.88 6.08 -15.88
CA TYR A 102 -12.01 5.27 -16.34
C TYR A 102 -13.38 5.83 -15.93
N ARG A 103 -13.50 6.23 -14.66
CA ARG A 103 -14.71 6.86 -14.11
C ARG A 103 -14.96 8.25 -14.70
N TYR A 104 -13.90 9.06 -14.75
CA TYR A 104 -13.98 10.45 -15.19
C TYR A 104 -14.36 10.56 -16.67
N ARG A 105 -13.66 9.82 -17.54
CA ARG A 105 -13.86 9.89 -19.01
C ARG A 105 -15.23 9.38 -19.46
N SER A 106 -15.90 8.57 -18.64
CA SER A 106 -17.20 8.00 -18.95
C SER A 106 -18.37 8.80 -18.36
N GLY A 107 -18.11 9.86 -17.59
CA GLY A 107 -19.17 10.55 -16.84
C GLY A 107 -19.87 9.62 -15.83
N ASP A 108 -19.09 8.71 -15.21
CA ASP A 108 -19.55 7.67 -14.30
C ASP A 108 -20.43 6.56 -14.91
N LEU A 109 -20.59 6.52 -16.23
CA LEU A 109 -21.29 5.40 -16.90
C LEU A 109 -20.55 4.06 -16.74
N PHE A 110 -19.21 4.10 -16.62
CA PHE A 110 -18.36 2.94 -16.37
C PHE A 110 -17.27 3.29 -15.37
N ASN A 111 -16.84 2.32 -14.57
CA ASN A 111 -15.71 2.50 -13.65
C ASN A 111 -14.99 1.17 -13.41
N CYS A 112 -13.73 1.23 -12.97
CA CYS A 112 -12.95 0.08 -12.53
C CYS A 112 -12.65 0.19 -11.02
N GLY A 113 -13.64 0.64 -10.24
CA GLY A 113 -13.45 0.95 -8.83
C GLY A 113 -13.11 -0.27 -7.97
N SER A 114 -13.49 -1.48 -8.39
CA SER A 114 -13.23 -2.73 -7.69
C SER A 114 -11.87 -3.37 -8.04
N LEU A 115 -10.94 -2.59 -8.61
CA LEU A 115 -9.57 -3.00 -8.90
C LEU A 115 -8.63 -2.63 -7.75
N THR A 116 -7.89 -3.62 -7.24
CA THR A 116 -6.72 -3.40 -6.40
C THR A 116 -5.50 -4.06 -7.04
N ILE A 117 -4.44 -3.28 -7.24
CA ILE A 117 -3.13 -3.75 -7.70
C ILE A 117 -2.21 -3.79 -6.49
N ARG A 118 -1.67 -4.96 -6.16
CA ARG A 118 -0.74 -5.13 -5.05
C ARG A 118 0.64 -5.54 -5.54
N ALA A 119 1.67 -4.98 -4.93
CA ALA A 119 3.06 -5.20 -5.36
C ALA A 119 4.07 -5.12 -4.20
N PRO A 120 5.06 -6.04 -4.11
CA PRO A 120 6.19 -5.92 -3.18
C PRO A 120 7.02 -4.66 -3.44
N TRP A 121 7.30 -3.87 -2.41
CA TRP A 121 7.87 -2.51 -2.49
C TRP A 121 9.07 -2.32 -1.56
N GLY A 122 9.93 -1.35 -1.89
CA GLY A 122 11.00 -0.85 -1.02
C GLY A 122 12.27 -1.69 -1.01
N CYS A 123 13.32 -1.22 -0.34
CA CYS A 123 14.60 -1.90 -0.30
C CYS A 123 14.54 -3.25 0.42
N VAL A 124 15.51 -4.13 0.14
CA VAL A 124 15.63 -5.45 0.81
C VAL A 124 17.09 -5.79 1.17
N GLY A 125 17.96 -4.78 1.19
CA GLY A 125 19.40 -4.90 1.48
C GLY A 125 20.26 -5.32 0.28
N HIS A 126 19.78 -6.23 -0.57
CA HIS A 126 20.55 -6.79 -1.69
C HIS A 126 19.78 -6.83 -3.03
N GLY A 127 18.66 -6.12 -3.13
CA GLY A 127 17.79 -6.13 -4.31
C GLY A 127 18.32 -5.36 -5.52
N ALA A 128 19.36 -4.54 -5.33
CA ALA A 128 19.95 -3.66 -6.35
C ALA A 128 18.85 -2.85 -7.10
N LEU A 129 18.95 -2.73 -8.42
CA LEU A 129 18.12 -1.82 -9.23
C LEU A 129 16.66 -2.27 -9.40
N TYR A 130 16.39 -3.58 -9.39
CA TYR A 130 15.12 -4.15 -9.85
C TYR A 130 14.37 -4.96 -8.81
N HIS A 131 14.81 -4.91 -7.55
CA HIS A 131 14.06 -5.46 -6.42
C HIS A 131 14.08 -4.52 -5.20
N SER A 132 14.27 -3.22 -5.40
CA SER A 132 14.43 -2.25 -4.32
C SER A 132 13.66 -0.93 -4.51
N GLN A 133 12.94 -0.76 -5.62
CA GLN A 133 12.35 0.52 -5.94
C GLN A 133 11.15 0.87 -5.05
N SER A 134 10.96 2.18 -4.93
CA SER A 134 9.85 2.84 -4.24
C SER A 134 9.16 3.83 -5.21
N PRO A 135 8.25 3.34 -6.08
CA PRO A 135 7.74 4.12 -7.21
C PRO A 135 6.51 4.99 -6.88
N GLU A 136 6.15 5.17 -5.62
CA GLU A 136 4.91 5.85 -5.22
C GLU A 136 4.79 7.28 -5.77
N ALA A 137 5.91 7.99 -5.90
CA ALA A 137 5.92 9.36 -6.42
C ALA A 137 5.51 9.45 -7.90
N PHE A 138 5.80 8.41 -8.71
CA PHE A 138 5.35 8.37 -10.11
C PHE A 138 3.82 8.31 -10.20
N PHE A 139 3.19 7.61 -9.25
CA PHE A 139 1.74 7.45 -9.20
C PHE A 139 1.04 8.59 -8.47
N ALA A 140 1.74 9.27 -7.56
CA ALA A 140 1.21 10.41 -6.82
C ALA A 140 0.78 11.59 -7.72
N HIS A 141 1.34 11.70 -8.93
CA HIS A 141 0.97 12.71 -9.91
C HIS A 141 -0.17 12.29 -10.87
N CYS A 142 -0.87 11.19 -10.58
CA CYS A 142 -1.98 10.69 -11.40
C CYS A 142 -3.32 10.77 -10.64
N PRO A 143 -4.15 11.81 -10.88
CA PRO A 143 -5.49 11.88 -10.31
C PRO A 143 -6.36 10.69 -10.72
N GLY A 144 -7.10 10.12 -9.76
CA GLY A 144 -8.08 9.05 -10.00
C GLY A 144 -7.67 7.64 -9.53
N ILE A 145 -6.42 7.47 -9.09
CA ILE A 145 -5.97 6.28 -8.34
C ILE A 145 -5.72 6.61 -6.88
N LYS A 146 -5.74 5.58 -6.03
CA LYS A 146 -5.24 5.67 -4.65
C LYS A 146 -3.94 4.90 -4.49
N VAL A 147 -3.02 5.39 -3.66
CA VAL A 147 -1.72 4.75 -3.40
C VAL A 147 -1.51 4.60 -1.90
N VAL A 148 -1.30 3.37 -1.44
CA VAL A 148 -1.35 3.00 0.00
C VAL A 148 -0.15 2.11 0.36
N ILE A 149 0.48 2.39 1.50
CA ILE A 149 1.70 1.70 1.99
C ILE A 149 1.59 1.46 3.50
N PRO A 150 1.44 0.20 3.97
CA PRO A 150 1.39 -0.12 5.39
C PRO A 150 2.80 -0.20 6.00
N ARG A 151 2.92 0.00 7.33
CA ARG A 151 4.18 -0.20 8.07
C ARG A 151 4.30 -1.54 8.82
N SER A 152 3.20 -2.28 8.98
CA SER A 152 3.12 -3.46 9.87
C SER A 152 2.03 -4.46 9.45
N PRO A 153 2.03 -5.70 9.97
CA PRO A 153 1.02 -6.71 9.62
C PRO A 153 -0.46 -6.31 9.90
N LEU A 154 -0.75 -5.69 11.04
CA LEU A 154 -2.06 -5.16 11.42
C LEU A 154 -2.48 -4.04 10.47
N GLN A 155 -1.56 -3.12 10.20
CA GLN A 155 -1.80 -2.07 9.21
C GLN A 155 -2.08 -2.66 7.82
N ALA A 156 -1.26 -3.63 7.40
CA ALA A 156 -1.34 -4.24 6.09
C ALA A 156 -2.69 -4.90 5.84
N LYS A 157 -3.18 -5.70 6.79
CA LYS A 157 -4.51 -6.33 6.66
C LYS A 157 -5.63 -5.30 6.56
N GLY A 158 -5.66 -4.33 7.49
CA GLY A 158 -6.75 -3.35 7.53
C GLY A 158 -6.78 -2.40 6.33
N LEU A 159 -5.60 -1.96 5.88
CA LEU A 159 -5.46 -1.08 4.71
C LEU A 159 -5.72 -1.83 3.40
N LEU A 160 -5.26 -3.09 3.27
CA LEU A 160 -5.52 -3.89 2.08
C LEU A 160 -7.02 -4.20 1.92
N LEU A 161 -7.70 -4.60 3.00
CA LEU A 161 -9.15 -4.79 2.96
C LEU A 161 -9.86 -3.50 2.56
N SER A 162 -9.39 -2.35 3.05
CA SER A 162 -9.96 -1.04 2.67
C SER A 162 -9.70 -0.70 1.21
N CYS A 163 -8.54 -1.06 0.64
CA CYS A 163 -8.28 -0.92 -0.80
C CYS A 163 -9.21 -1.80 -1.65
N ILE A 164 -9.38 -3.06 -1.26
CA ILE A 164 -10.23 -4.03 -1.97
C ILE A 164 -11.69 -3.58 -1.97
N GLU A 165 -12.16 -2.97 -0.89
CA GLU A 165 -13.54 -2.53 -0.74
C GLU A 165 -13.81 -1.11 -1.27
N ASP A 166 -12.76 -0.29 -1.46
CA ASP A 166 -12.85 1.07 -1.99
C ASP A 166 -13.46 1.06 -3.40
N LYS A 167 -14.08 2.18 -3.79
CA LYS A 167 -14.71 2.32 -5.11
C LYS A 167 -13.80 3.06 -6.09
N ASN A 168 -12.49 3.01 -5.90
CA ASN A 168 -11.50 3.59 -6.80
C ASN A 168 -10.36 2.59 -7.00
N PRO A 169 -9.73 2.58 -8.20
CA PRO A 169 -8.57 1.73 -8.41
C PRO A 169 -7.45 2.07 -7.42
N CYS A 170 -7.05 1.07 -6.65
CA CYS A 170 -6.05 1.21 -5.59
C CYS A 170 -4.74 0.51 -5.98
N ILE A 171 -3.61 1.15 -5.66
CA ILE A 171 -2.28 0.54 -5.64
C ILE A 171 -1.88 0.34 -4.18
N PHE A 172 -1.58 -0.89 -3.82
CA PHE A 172 -1.17 -1.29 -2.49
C PHE A 172 0.25 -1.83 -2.51
N PHE A 173 1.18 -1.07 -1.94
CA PHE A 173 2.59 -1.45 -1.89
C PHE A 173 2.92 -2.16 -0.59
N GLU A 174 3.52 -3.35 -0.68
CA GLU A 174 3.83 -4.22 0.45
C GLU A 174 5.34 -4.14 0.78
N PRO A 175 5.80 -3.53 1.89
CA PRO A 175 7.22 -3.40 2.17
C PRO A 175 7.89 -4.77 2.34
N LYS A 176 8.64 -5.19 1.32
CA LYS A 176 9.02 -6.61 1.17
C LYS A 176 10.02 -7.08 2.24
N ILE A 177 10.85 -6.17 2.74
CA ILE A 177 11.75 -6.43 3.88
C ILE A 177 11.00 -6.81 5.16
N LEU A 178 9.75 -6.37 5.29
CA LEU A 178 8.92 -6.65 6.47
C LEU A 178 8.13 -7.96 6.38
N TYR A 179 8.06 -8.61 5.20
CA TYR A 179 7.25 -9.83 5.01
C TYR A 179 7.48 -10.88 6.09
N ARG A 180 8.74 -11.10 6.46
CA ARG A 180 9.13 -12.09 7.47
C ARG A 180 9.71 -11.46 8.74
N ALA A 181 10.10 -10.20 8.70
CA ALA A 181 10.74 -9.52 9.82
C ALA A 181 9.73 -9.00 10.86
N ALA A 182 8.62 -8.41 10.41
CA ALA A 182 7.61 -7.86 11.31
C ALA A 182 6.63 -8.96 11.72
N VAL A 183 6.35 -9.10 13.03
CA VAL A 183 5.38 -10.05 13.56
C VAL A 183 4.58 -9.42 14.68
N GLU A 184 3.25 -9.39 14.59
CA GLU A 184 2.38 -8.83 15.62
C GLU A 184 1.04 -9.56 15.74
N GLN A 185 0.22 -9.16 16.72
CA GLN A 185 -1.14 -9.69 16.89
C GLN A 185 -2.07 -9.05 15.86
N VAL A 186 -2.64 -9.86 14.97
CA VAL A 186 -3.54 -9.41 13.91
C VAL A 186 -4.92 -10.07 14.11
N PRO A 187 -6.03 -9.30 14.10
CA PRO A 187 -7.38 -9.86 14.15
C PRO A 187 -7.61 -10.89 13.03
N ILE A 188 -8.22 -12.03 13.35
CA ILE A 188 -8.53 -13.09 12.37
C ILE A 188 -9.68 -12.66 11.45
N GLU A 189 -10.70 -12.02 12.02
CA GLU A 189 -11.83 -11.44 11.30
C GLU A 189 -11.42 -10.18 10.51
N PRO A 190 -12.16 -9.80 9.46
CA PRO A 190 -11.90 -8.58 8.71
C PRO A 190 -12.12 -7.33 9.58
N TYR A 191 -11.30 -6.31 9.32
CA TYR A 191 -11.45 -4.96 9.84
C TYR A 191 -10.83 -4.00 8.83
N ASN A 192 -11.24 -2.74 8.89
CA ASN A 192 -10.78 -1.71 7.97
C ASN A 192 -9.96 -0.67 8.73
N ILE A 193 -8.94 -0.16 8.04
CA ILE A 193 -8.22 1.05 8.44
C ILE A 193 -8.51 2.09 7.36
N PRO A 194 -9.00 3.28 7.71
CA PRO A 194 -9.40 4.27 6.72
C PRO A 194 -8.22 4.68 5.84
N LEU A 195 -8.48 4.75 4.53
CA LEU A 195 -7.57 5.35 3.56
C LEU A 195 -7.58 6.88 3.74
N SER A 196 -6.53 7.55 3.25
CA SER A 196 -6.39 9.01 3.34
C SER A 196 -6.44 9.55 4.77
N GLN A 197 -5.94 8.75 5.71
CA GLN A 197 -5.78 9.12 7.11
C GLN A 197 -4.36 8.76 7.53
N ALA A 198 -3.61 9.69 8.09
CA ALA A 198 -2.33 9.41 8.73
C ALA A 198 -2.55 8.89 10.16
N GLU A 199 -1.50 8.40 10.80
CA GLU A 199 -1.54 7.96 12.20
C GLU A 199 -0.40 8.60 12.99
N VAL A 200 -0.76 9.33 14.05
CA VAL A 200 0.21 9.86 15.02
C VAL A 200 0.58 8.73 15.98
N LEU A 201 1.78 8.19 15.84
CA LEU A 201 2.26 7.04 16.62
C LEU A 201 2.87 7.42 17.96
N GLN A 202 3.42 8.62 18.02
CA GLN A 202 4.04 9.19 19.21
C GLN A 202 3.77 10.69 19.17
N THR A 203 3.23 11.23 20.26
CA THR A 203 3.01 12.67 20.38
C THR A 203 4.31 13.38 20.75
N GLY A 204 4.55 14.57 20.20
CA GLY A 204 5.67 15.42 20.57
C GLY A 204 5.37 16.92 20.45
N SER A 205 6.32 17.76 20.87
CA SER A 205 6.16 19.23 20.90
C SER A 205 7.17 20.01 20.08
N ASP A 206 8.30 19.42 19.70
CA ASP A 206 9.45 20.21 19.20
C ASP A 206 9.67 20.05 17.69
N VAL A 207 9.36 18.86 17.14
CA VAL A 207 9.47 18.57 15.71
C VAL A 207 8.50 17.49 15.29
N THR A 208 7.93 17.62 14.10
CA THR A 208 7.13 16.60 13.43
C THR A 208 7.99 15.79 12.47
N MET A 209 7.91 14.48 12.55
CA MET A 209 8.56 13.53 11.65
C MET A 209 7.52 12.72 10.89
N VAL A 210 7.58 12.73 9.56
CA VAL A 210 6.65 12.02 8.68
C VAL A 210 7.40 11.00 7.83
N ALA A 211 6.90 9.77 7.77
CA ALA A 211 7.37 8.72 6.86
C ALA A 211 6.23 7.73 6.53
N TRP A 212 6.54 6.72 5.72
CA TRP A 212 5.65 5.60 5.39
C TRP A 212 6.45 4.31 5.21
N GLY A 213 5.77 3.16 5.23
CA GLY A 213 6.41 1.86 5.06
C GLY A 213 7.45 1.55 6.13
N THR A 214 8.58 0.97 5.72
CA THR A 214 9.69 0.61 6.63
C THR A 214 10.30 1.84 7.30
N GLN A 215 10.31 2.98 6.62
CA GLN A 215 10.94 4.22 7.09
C GLN A 215 10.29 4.79 8.35
N VAL A 216 9.05 4.39 8.65
CA VAL A 216 8.39 4.71 9.93
C VAL A 216 9.19 4.17 11.13
N HIS A 217 9.74 2.95 11.02
CA HIS A 217 10.55 2.36 12.09
C HIS A 217 11.85 3.13 12.30
N VAL A 218 12.44 3.64 11.22
CA VAL A 218 13.63 4.49 11.27
C VAL A 218 13.35 5.79 12.02
N ILE A 219 12.28 6.51 11.67
CA ILE A 219 11.97 7.78 12.34
C ILE A 219 11.53 7.59 13.81
N LYS A 220 10.98 6.43 14.18
CA LYS A 220 10.74 6.07 15.60
C LYS A 220 12.04 5.90 16.39
N GLU A 221 13.06 5.28 15.80
CA GLU A 221 14.38 5.16 16.43
C GLU A 221 15.05 6.54 16.54
N VAL A 222 14.98 7.35 15.48
CA VAL A 222 15.48 8.73 15.50
C VAL A 222 14.79 9.57 16.58
N ALA A 223 13.48 9.42 16.77
CA ALA A 223 12.75 10.11 17.84
C ALA A 223 13.28 9.72 19.24
N SER A 224 13.55 8.43 19.47
CA SER A 224 14.17 7.95 20.71
C SER A 224 15.57 8.55 20.92
N MET A 225 16.39 8.55 19.87
CA MET A 225 17.74 9.13 19.91
C MET A 225 17.74 10.63 20.16
N ALA A 226 16.81 11.37 19.55
CA ALA A 226 16.66 12.81 19.73
C ALA A 226 16.26 13.15 21.18
N GLN A 227 15.35 12.36 21.77
CA GLN A 227 14.98 12.50 23.17
C GLN A 227 16.15 12.21 24.11
N GLU A 228 16.88 11.12 23.88
CA GLU A 228 17.99 10.69 24.75
C GLU A 228 19.20 11.64 24.67
N LYS A 229 19.59 12.06 23.46
CA LYS A 229 20.84 12.78 23.23
C LYS A 229 20.69 14.29 23.24
N LEU A 230 19.52 14.80 22.86
CA LEU A 230 19.28 16.22 22.63
C LEU A 230 18.13 16.78 23.51
N GLY A 231 17.39 15.91 24.21
CA GLY A 231 16.20 16.32 24.96
C GLY A 231 15.06 16.83 24.07
N VAL A 232 15.03 16.42 22.80
CA VAL A 232 14.05 16.89 21.80
C VAL A 232 12.84 15.94 21.75
N SER A 233 11.63 16.50 21.86
CA SER A 233 10.36 15.80 21.79
C SER A 233 9.85 15.72 20.35
N CYS A 234 10.00 14.55 19.72
CA CYS A 234 9.53 14.31 18.35
C CYS A 234 8.10 13.75 18.31
N GLU A 235 7.25 14.36 17.49
CA GLU A 235 5.98 13.78 17.03
C GLU A 235 6.24 12.89 15.81
N VAL A 236 5.80 11.63 15.86
CA VAL A 236 6.04 10.65 14.79
C VAL A 236 4.73 10.30 14.09
N ILE A 237 4.69 10.49 12.77
CA ILE A 237 3.52 10.26 11.93
C ILE A 237 3.85 9.20 10.86
N ASP A 238 3.00 8.18 10.79
CA ASP A 238 2.91 7.30 9.63
C ASP A 238 1.84 7.85 8.67
N LEU A 239 2.24 8.17 7.45
CA LEU A 239 1.36 8.76 6.45
C LEU A 239 0.30 7.78 5.93
N ARG A 240 0.65 6.48 5.84
CA ARG A 240 -0.16 5.37 5.30
C ARG A 240 -0.62 5.50 3.83
N THR A 241 -1.32 6.56 3.47
CA THR A 241 -1.83 6.81 2.12
C THR A 241 -1.06 7.96 1.48
N ILE A 242 -0.45 7.69 0.33
CA ILE A 242 0.30 8.68 -0.48
C ILE A 242 -0.67 9.52 -1.30
N LEU A 243 -1.72 8.92 -1.86
CA LEU A 243 -2.71 9.64 -2.65
C LEU A 243 -4.10 9.05 -2.41
N PRO A 244 -5.12 9.87 -2.07
CA PRO A 244 -5.02 11.20 -1.45
C PRO A 244 -4.37 11.11 -0.06
N TRP A 245 -3.43 11.98 0.25
CA TRP A 245 -2.78 12.00 1.57
C TRP A 245 -3.53 12.88 2.58
N ASP A 246 -3.27 12.63 3.87
CA ASP A 246 -3.91 13.35 4.98
C ASP A 246 -3.16 14.65 5.31
N THR A 247 -3.52 15.71 4.58
CA THR A 247 -2.99 17.06 4.78
C THR A 247 -3.25 17.58 6.18
N ASP A 248 -4.45 17.35 6.70
CA ASP A 248 -4.94 17.97 7.93
C ASP A 248 -4.16 17.47 9.14
N THR A 249 -3.93 16.16 9.25
CA THR A 249 -3.15 15.59 10.35
C THR A 249 -1.71 16.12 10.35
N VAL A 250 -1.07 16.19 9.17
CA VAL A 250 0.31 16.67 9.06
C VAL A 250 0.39 18.17 9.37
N CYS A 251 -0.45 18.99 8.76
CA CYS A 251 -0.46 20.44 8.99
C CYS A 251 -0.78 20.78 10.46
N LYS A 252 -1.73 20.07 11.09
CA LYS A 252 -2.04 20.25 12.52
C LYS A 252 -0.85 19.93 13.42
N SER A 253 -0.13 18.85 13.10
CA SER A 253 1.08 18.45 13.82
C SER A 253 2.19 19.51 13.67
N VAL A 254 2.42 20.00 12.46
CA VAL A 254 3.46 21.01 12.19
C VAL A 254 3.09 22.36 12.79
N ALA A 255 1.83 22.77 12.76
CA ALA A 255 1.36 23.99 13.42
C ALA A 255 1.64 23.97 14.94
N LYS A 256 1.64 22.78 15.55
CA LYS A 256 1.99 22.60 16.96
C LYS A 256 3.52 22.63 17.20
N THR A 257 4.31 21.97 16.36
CA THR A 257 5.76 21.78 16.60
C THR A 257 6.64 22.86 15.98
N GLY A 258 6.14 23.55 14.95
CA GLY A 258 6.85 24.57 14.17
C GLY A 258 7.98 24.03 13.29
N ARG A 259 8.17 22.70 13.21
CA ARG A 259 9.26 22.06 12.45
C ARG A 259 8.79 20.75 11.82
N LEU A 260 9.26 20.49 10.60
CA LEU A 260 8.93 19.28 9.86
C LEU A 260 10.20 18.63 9.30
N LEU A 261 10.32 17.31 9.48
CA LEU A 261 11.26 16.43 8.78
C LEU A 261 10.46 15.32 8.09
N ILE A 262 10.66 15.15 6.79
CA ILE A 262 10.02 14.09 5.99
C ILE A 262 11.11 13.12 5.54
N SER A 263 10.83 11.82 5.60
CA SER A 263 11.78 10.79 5.21
C SER A 263 11.13 9.66 4.41
N HIS A 264 11.82 9.21 3.37
CA HIS A 264 11.40 8.13 2.48
C HIS A 264 12.61 7.49 1.79
N GLU A 265 12.46 6.25 1.30
CA GLU A 265 13.52 5.49 0.63
C GLU A 265 13.74 5.92 -0.83
N ALA A 266 12.72 6.51 -1.46
CA ALA A 266 12.77 6.93 -2.86
C ALA A 266 13.79 8.07 -3.09
N PRO A 267 14.27 8.26 -4.34
CA PRO A 267 15.12 9.40 -4.68
C PRO A 267 14.50 10.75 -4.31
N LEU A 268 15.36 11.69 -3.90
CA LEU A 268 14.96 13.03 -3.45
C LEU A 268 14.19 13.81 -4.53
N THR A 269 14.75 13.89 -5.74
CA THR A 269 14.19 14.73 -6.82
C THR A 269 12.88 14.17 -7.34
N GLY A 270 11.81 14.97 -7.25
CA GLY A 270 10.45 14.56 -7.64
C GLY A 270 9.80 13.56 -6.69
N GLY A 271 10.47 13.21 -5.59
CA GLY A 271 9.94 12.32 -4.58
C GLY A 271 8.80 12.96 -3.78
N PHE A 272 7.93 12.13 -3.19
CA PHE A 272 6.68 12.60 -2.56
C PHE A 272 6.87 13.52 -1.36
N ALA A 273 8.05 13.50 -0.72
CA ALA A 273 8.39 14.48 0.32
C ALA A 273 8.33 15.93 -0.18
N SER A 274 8.54 16.18 -1.48
CA SER A 274 8.42 17.51 -2.07
C SER A 274 6.98 18.06 -2.01
N GLU A 275 5.97 17.22 -2.28
CA GLU A 275 4.54 17.58 -2.21
C GLU A 275 4.09 17.89 -0.78
N ILE A 276 4.54 17.08 0.18
CA ILE A 276 4.25 17.33 1.60
C ILE A 276 4.92 18.64 2.03
N SER A 277 6.19 18.85 1.66
CA SER A 277 6.94 20.04 2.02
C SER A 277 6.36 21.33 1.43
N SER A 278 5.88 21.30 0.18
CA SER A 278 5.27 22.47 -0.47
C SER A 278 3.89 22.79 0.11
N THR A 279 3.12 21.77 0.50
CA THR A 279 1.75 21.94 1.02
C THR A 279 1.72 22.47 2.45
N VAL A 280 2.71 22.10 3.28
CA VAL A 280 2.76 22.48 4.70
C VAL A 280 3.19 23.94 4.94
N GLN A 281 3.69 24.65 3.91
CA GLN A 281 4.25 26.00 4.01
C GLN A 281 3.38 27.00 4.78
#